data_AF-A0AAV4J3C5-F1
#
_entry.id   AF-A0AAV4J3C5-F1
#
_cell.length_a   1.000
_cell.length_b   1.000
_cell.length_c   1.000
_cell.angle_alpha   90.00
_cell.angle_beta   90.00
_cell.angle_gamma   90.00
#
_symmetry.space_group_name_H-M   'P 1'
#
loop_
_entity.id
_entity.type
_entity.pdbx_description
1 polymer ?
#
loop_
_entity_poly.entity_id
_entity_poly.type
_entity_poly.pdbx_seq_one_letter_code
_entity_poly.pdbx_strand_id
1 'polypeptide(L)'
;MPGMQRRRWMVRLLSVLGGLVALLAVVGSSTWFYLNPKPVGEQVFINGHILTMDDDNTVVEAMRLEGDRIVATGTTQAILQQAAEQANIIDLQGKTVTPGFIEAHGHFPGSGLKAVAEDVSSPPVGTVLTISDVLKRLRQRASETPPGEWVIGYGFDDSLVAEHRFMTREELDTVSTEHPIFVLHVSAHMAVINTRAQAVAGIDQDTVDPEGGEIVRNAADEFTGLLLETAHDPVRDMAFDFSAFKNLKVVQTSVDDYASQGVTTVQSGKATESFYRPLRLLSRLGVIQQRVVVWPDLDLARSIDAGKIARHQSDKLSVGALKLTTDGSIQGYTGYLSAPYHQTPSERATDFRGDPVMKADQLSRLVSEWHSKGWQLALHANGDAAIDN
;
A
#
# COMPACT_ATOMS: atom_id res chain seq x y z
N MET A 1 54.27 33.36 15.58
CA MET A 1 53.51 33.20 14.31
C MET A 1 52.35 32.17 14.38
N PRO A 2 51.31 32.32 15.24
CA PRO A 2 50.18 31.36 15.29
C PRO A 2 48.97 31.73 14.40
N GLY A 3 48.74 33.01 14.12
CA GLY A 3 47.55 33.49 13.39
C GLY A 3 47.51 33.13 11.90
N MET A 4 48.68 33.02 11.26
CA MET A 4 48.80 32.74 9.83
C MET A 4 48.51 31.26 9.50
N GLN A 5 48.84 30.34 10.41
CA GLN A 5 48.43 28.93 10.30
C GLN A 5 46.91 28.79 10.47
N ARG A 6 46.30 29.43 11.48
CA ARG A 6 44.83 29.39 11.67
C ARG A 6 44.06 29.89 10.45
N ARG A 7 44.51 30.98 9.81
CA ARG A 7 43.87 31.52 8.60
C ARG A 7 43.97 30.55 7.40
N ARG A 8 45.12 29.89 7.21
CA ARG A 8 45.30 28.85 6.17
C ARG A 8 44.43 27.61 6.42
N TRP A 9 44.32 27.17 7.67
CA TRP A 9 43.43 26.07 8.06
C TRP A 9 41.97 26.40 7.81
N MET A 10 41.52 27.61 8.19
CA MET A 10 40.15 28.06 7.98
C MET A 10 39.78 28.20 6.49
N VAL A 11 40.69 28.72 5.66
CA VAL A 11 40.49 28.77 4.20
C VAL A 11 40.40 27.37 3.61
N ARG A 12 41.27 26.44 4.00
CA ARG A 12 41.20 25.03 3.55
C ARG A 12 39.89 24.37 3.97
N LEU A 13 39.44 24.57 5.21
CA LEU A 13 38.17 24.03 5.69
C LEU A 13 36.98 24.58 4.89
N LEU A 14 36.95 25.90 4.63
CA LEU A 14 35.92 26.53 3.82
C LEU A 14 35.95 26.04 2.36
N SER A 15 37.13 25.82 1.78
CA SER A 15 37.27 25.25 0.44
C SER A 15 36.80 23.79 0.38
N VAL A 16 37.12 22.98 1.38
CA VAL A 16 36.62 21.59 1.48
C VAL A 16 35.11 21.56 1.65
N LEU A 17 34.57 22.41 2.53
CA LEU A 17 33.12 22.52 2.73
C LEU A 17 32.42 23.01 1.47
N GLY A 18 32.97 24.03 0.79
CA GLY A 18 32.45 24.52 -0.49
C GLY A 18 32.50 23.45 -1.58
N GLY A 19 33.57 22.65 -1.65
CA GLY A 19 33.69 21.51 -2.56
C GLY A 19 32.66 20.41 -2.28
N LEU A 20 32.41 20.10 -1.01
CA LEU A 20 31.38 19.13 -0.61
C LEU A 20 29.97 19.61 -0.97
N VAL A 21 29.66 20.89 -0.73
CA VAL A 21 28.38 21.50 -1.10
C VAL A 21 28.18 21.46 -2.62
N ALA A 22 29.20 21.80 -3.39
CA ALA A 22 29.15 21.73 -4.85
C ALA A 22 28.95 20.29 -5.35
N LEU A 23 29.65 19.31 -4.76
CA LEU A 23 29.48 17.91 -5.10
C LEU A 23 28.06 17.42 -4.79
N LEU A 24 27.51 17.75 -3.62
CA LEU A 24 26.14 17.41 -3.25
C LEU A 24 25.12 18.06 -4.18
N ALA A 25 25.35 19.30 -4.63
CA ALA A 25 24.49 19.96 -5.60
C ALA A 25 24.52 19.27 -6.96
N VAL A 26 25.71 18.87 -7.44
CA VAL A 26 25.84 18.13 -8.70
C VAL A 26 25.19 16.74 -8.60
N VAL A 27 25.47 15.98 -7.55
CA VAL A 27 24.85 14.66 -7.33
C VAL A 27 23.33 14.77 -7.20
N GLY A 28 22.84 15.75 -6.44
CA GLY A 28 21.42 16.03 -6.28
C GLY A 28 20.75 16.40 -7.60
N SER A 29 21.38 17.26 -8.40
CA SER A 29 20.88 17.63 -9.73
C SER A 29 20.86 16.44 -10.69
N SER A 30 21.93 15.64 -10.74
CA SER A 30 21.98 14.45 -11.59
C SER A 30 20.94 13.40 -11.19
N THR A 31 20.78 13.18 -9.88
CA THR A 31 19.76 12.28 -9.34
C THR A 31 18.35 12.78 -9.68
N TRP A 32 18.11 14.08 -9.55
CA TRP A 32 16.84 14.70 -9.93
C TRP A 32 16.48 14.43 -11.40
N PHE A 33 17.42 14.68 -12.33
CA PHE A 33 17.17 14.43 -13.76
C PHE A 33 17.03 12.94 -14.10
N TYR A 34 17.72 12.06 -13.37
CA TYR A 34 17.57 10.62 -13.53
C TYR A 34 16.18 10.14 -13.08
N LEU A 35 15.71 10.63 -11.93
CA LEU A 35 14.39 10.28 -11.39
C LEU A 35 13.22 10.99 -12.11
N ASN A 36 13.49 12.12 -12.76
CA ASN A 36 12.51 12.94 -13.47
C ASN A 36 12.96 13.16 -14.91
N PRO A 37 12.99 12.09 -15.74
CA PRO A 37 13.35 12.23 -17.13
C PRO A 37 12.36 13.17 -17.81
N LYS A 38 12.89 14.12 -18.58
CA LYS A 38 12.02 14.99 -19.39
C LYS A 38 11.41 14.15 -20.52
N PRO A 39 10.13 14.36 -20.85
CA PRO A 39 9.55 13.79 -22.05
C PRO A 39 10.39 14.15 -23.29
N VAL A 40 10.57 13.19 -24.20
CA VAL A 40 11.16 13.46 -25.51
C VAL A 40 10.23 14.42 -26.25
N GLY A 41 10.78 15.44 -26.92
CA GLY A 41 9.99 16.57 -27.45
C GLY A 41 8.75 16.14 -28.22
N GLU A 42 8.94 15.41 -29.32
CA GLU A 42 7.86 14.78 -30.08
C GLU A 42 8.19 13.32 -30.33
N GLN A 43 7.24 12.42 -30.07
CA GLN A 43 7.37 10.99 -30.30
C GLN A 43 6.24 10.51 -31.21
N VAL A 44 6.57 9.68 -32.20
CA VAL A 44 5.63 9.18 -33.18
C VAL A 44 5.73 7.65 -33.21
N PHE A 45 4.69 6.97 -32.75
CA PHE A 45 4.61 5.52 -32.78
C PHE A 45 3.78 5.11 -34.00
N ILE A 46 4.32 4.23 -34.85
CA ILE A 46 3.70 3.82 -36.12
C ILE A 46 3.64 2.30 -36.25
N ASN A 47 2.87 1.83 -37.24
CA ASN A 47 2.81 0.42 -37.60
C ASN A 47 2.47 -0.48 -36.40
N GLY A 48 1.47 -0.09 -35.61
CA GLY A 48 1.00 -0.84 -34.44
C GLY A 48 -0.48 -1.18 -34.50
N HIS A 49 -0.95 -1.86 -33.45
CA HIS A 49 -2.37 -2.00 -33.13
C HIS A 49 -2.63 -1.22 -31.84
N ILE A 50 -3.07 0.03 -31.94
CA ILE A 50 -3.23 0.90 -30.78
C ILE A 50 -4.70 0.90 -30.37
N LEU A 51 -4.97 0.30 -29.21
CA LEU A 51 -6.31 0.30 -28.61
C LEU A 51 -6.51 1.63 -27.89
N THR A 52 -7.37 2.50 -28.43
CA THR A 52 -7.57 3.84 -27.86
C THR A 52 -8.44 3.82 -26.61
N MET A 53 -9.35 2.83 -26.52
CA MET A 53 -10.40 2.74 -25.50
C MET A 53 -11.28 4.00 -25.43
N ASP A 54 -11.50 4.65 -26.58
CA ASP A 54 -12.53 5.68 -26.72
C ASP A 54 -13.94 5.06 -26.74
N ASP A 55 -14.99 5.90 -26.77
CA ASP A 55 -16.38 5.44 -26.71
C ASP A 55 -16.76 4.47 -27.86
N ASP A 56 -16.05 4.55 -28.98
CA ASP A 56 -16.25 3.68 -30.16
C ASP A 56 -15.30 2.46 -30.17
N ASN A 57 -14.44 2.32 -29.16
CA ASN A 57 -13.37 1.32 -29.07
C ASN A 57 -12.49 1.25 -30.32
N THR A 58 -12.10 2.41 -30.83
CA THR A 58 -11.31 2.50 -32.07
C THR A 58 -9.94 1.83 -31.92
N VAL A 59 -9.50 1.19 -33.01
CA VAL A 59 -8.15 0.66 -33.15
C VAL A 59 -7.47 1.38 -34.29
N VAL A 60 -6.32 1.99 -33.99
CA VAL A 60 -5.55 2.79 -34.95
C VAL A 60 -4.16 2.22 -35.16
N GLU A 61 -3.47 2.69 -36.21
CA GLU A 61 -2.15 2.19 -36.58
C GLU A 61 -1.01 2.99 -35.93
N ALA A 62 -1.27 4.25 -35.61
CA ALA A 62 -0.26 5.20 -35.16
C ALA A 62 -0.79 6.23 -34.17
N MET A 63 0.10 6.73 -33.31
CA MET A 63 -0.15 7.82 -32.37
C MET A 63 1.04 8.78 -32.30
N ARG A 64 0.76 10.06 -32.11
CA ARG A 64 1.75 11.11 -31.91
C ARG A 64 1.60 11.71 -30.53
N LEU A 65 2.72 11.85 -29.84
CA LEU A 65 2.83 12.47 -28.54
C LEU A 65 3.67 13.75 -28.63
N GLU A 66 3.22 14.79 -27.96
CA GLU A 66 4.00 15.98 -27.65
C GLU A 66 4.23 15.99 -26.13
N GLY A 67 5.49 15.87 -25.72
CA GLY A 67 5.83 15.62 -24.33
C GLY A 67 5.15 14.36 -23.78
N ASP A 68 4.28 14.53 -22.77
CA ASP A 68 3.57 13.44 -22.09
C ASP A 68 2.10 13.29 -22.50
N ARG A 69 1.67 13.93 -23.59
CA ARG A 69 0.29 13.94 -24.07
C ARG A 69 0.18 13.38 -25.47
N ILE A 70 -0.81 12.52 -25.69
CA ILE A 70 -1.24 12.10 -27.03
C ILE A 70 -1.96 13.27 -27.68
N VAL A 71 -1.49 13.72 -28.83
CA VAL A 71 -2.05 14.87 -29.57
C VAL A 71 -2.73 14.46 -30.88
N ALA A 72 -2.46 13.26 -31.40
CA ALA A 72 -3.13 12.73 -32.57
C ALA A 72 -3.04 11.19 -32.61
N THR A 73 -4.06 10.57 -33.21
CA THR A 73 -4.17 9.13 -33.50
C THR A 73 -4.69 8.94 -34.93
N GLY A 74 -4.35 7.82 -35.58
CA GLY A 74 -4.86 7.53 -36.92
C GLY A 74 -4.06 6.48 -37.69
N THR A 75 -4.11 6.56 -39.02
CA THR A 75 -3.28 5.72 -39.89
C THR A 75 -1.82 6.13 -39.80
N THR A 76 -0.90 5.20 -40.07
CA THR A 76 0.54 5.49 -40.09
C THR A 76 0.88 6.64 -41.04
N GLN A 77 0.28 6.64 -42.22
CA GLN A 77 0.50 7.68 -43.23
C GLN A 77 0.05 9.06 -42.74
N ALA A 78 -1.14 9.16 -42.14
CA ALA A 78 -1.69 10.43 -41.68
C ALA A 78 -0.87 11.04 -40.53
N ILE A 79 -0.40 10.20 -39.60
CA ILE A 79 0.42 10.65 -38.47
C ILE A 79 1.81 11.09 -38.93
N LEU A 80 2.46 10.35 -39.84
CA LEU A 80 3.77 10.73 -40.37
C LEU A 80 3.75 12.07 -41.13
N GLN A 81 2.64 12.40 -41.81
CA GLN A 81 2.50 13.70 -42.49
C GLN A 81 2.43 14.89 -41.52
N GLN A 82 2.03 14.65 -40.28
CA GLN A 82 1.93 15.68 -39.24
C GLN A 82 3.20 15.79 -38.40
N ALA A 83 4.08 14.78 -38.44
CA ALA A 83 5.28 14.71 -37.60
C ALA A 83 6.29 15.83 -37.94
N ALA A 84 6.90 16.45 -36.92
CA ALA A 84 8.03 17.34 -37.17
C ALA A 84 9.25 16.58 -37.71
N GLU A 85 10.14 17.28 -38.43
CA GLU A 85 11.34 16.68 -39.03
C GLU A 85 12.26 15.99 -37.99
N GLN A 86 12.31 16.53 -36.78
CA GLN A 86 13.10 16.03 -35.66
C GLN A 86 12.34 15.08 -34.71
N ALA A 87 11.11 14.68 -35.07
CA ALA A 87 10.32 13.78 -34.24
C ALA A 87 11.02 12.42 -34.06
N ASN A 88 10.93 11.85 -32.86
CA ASN A 88 11.45 10.51 -32.60
C ASN A 88 10.44 9.46 -33.09
N ILE A 89 10.71 8.85 -34.24
CA ILE A 89 9.84 7.86 -34.88
C ILE A 89 10.16 6.45 -34.35
N ILE A 90 9.13 5.76 -33.87
CA ILE A 90 9.22 4.44 -33.24
C ILE A 90 8.30 3.49 -34.00
N ASP A 91 8.89 2.52 -34.70
CA ASP A 91 8.15 1.46 -35.39
C ASP A 91 7.76 0.36 -34.40
N LEU A 92 6.46 0.16 -34.19
CA LEU A 92 5.92 -0.86 -33.28
C LEU A 92 6.02 -2.27 -33.87
N GLN A 93 6.24 -2.42 -35.18
CA GLN A 93 6.38 -3.71 -35.87
C GLN A 93 5.17 -4.63 -35.65
N GLY A 94 3.96 -4.08 -35.76
CA GLY A 94 2.70 -4.78 -35.52
C GLY A 94 2.42 -5.11 -34.06
N LYS A 95 3.18 -4.58 -33.09
CA LYS A 95 2.86 -4.76 -31.66
C LYS A 95 1.60 -3.98 -31.27
N THR A 96 0.95 -4.46 -30.22
CA THR A 96 -0.23 -3.80 -29.63
C THR A 96 0.19 -2.79 -28.57
N VAL A 97 -0.45 -1.61 -28.58
CA VAL A 97 -0.37 -0.62 -27.50
C VAL A 97 -1.71 -0.58 -26.80
N THR A 98 -1.68 -0.59 -25.48
CA THR A 98 -2.87 -0.47 -24.62
C THR A 98 -2.69 0.71 -23.66
N PRO A 99 -3.78 1.32 -23.16
CA PRO A 99 -3.67 2.24 -22.04
C PRO A 99 -3.04 1.52 -20.85
N GLY A 100 -2.17 2.22 -20.11
CA GLY A 100 -1.62 1.69 -18.88
C GLY A 100 -2.75 1.37 -17.88
N PHE A 101 -2.61 0.27 -17.15
CA PHE A 101 -3.66 -0.17 -16.23
C PHE A 101 -3.81 0.81 -15.06
N ILE A 102 -5.06 0.97 -14.61
CA ILE A 102 -5.43 1.72 -13.42
C ILE A 102 -5.83 0.71 -12.36
N GLU A 103 -5.04 0.59 -11.31
CA GLU A 103 -5.45 -0.17 -10.13
C GLU A 103 -6.57 0.60 -9.42
N ALA A 104 -7.79 0.08 -9.51
CA ALA A 104 -9.00 0.79 -9.09
C ALA A 104 -9.19 0.77 -7.56
N HIS A 105 -8.61 -0.22 -6.86
CA HIS A 105 -8.62 -0.27 -5.41
C HIS A 105 -7.43 -1.08 -4.86
N GLY A 106 -6.45 -0.37 -4.32
CA GLY A 106 -5.27 -0.99 -3.71
C GLY A 106 -4.81 -0.25 -2.46
N HIS A 107 -3.79 -0.82 -1.83
CA HIS A 107 -3.14 -0.27 -0.64
C HIS A 107 -1.70 0.10 -0.94
N PHE A 108 -1.42 0.75 -2.07
CA PHE A 108 -0.04 1.13 -2.43
C PHE A 108 0.62 1.92 -1.27
N PRO A 109 1.86 1.58 -0.84
CA PRO A 109 2.82 0.63 -1.41
C PRO A 109 2.83 -0.75 -0.71
N GLY A 110 1.68 -1.34 -0.42
CA GLY A 110 1.55 -2.56 0.37
C GLY A 110 2.23 -3.79 -0.24
N SER A 111 2.24 -3.93 -1.58
CA SER A 111 2.94 -5.03 -2.27
C SER A 111 4.45 -5.07 -1.98
N GLY A 112 5.02 -3.92 -1.64
CA GLY A 112 6.43 -3.77 -1.33
C GLY A 112 6.84 -4.38 0.01
N LEU A 113 5.87 -4.80 0.83
CA LEU A 113 6.12 -5.46 2.12
C LEU A 113 7.02 -6.69 1.95
N LYS A 114 6.97 -7.38 0.80
CA LYS A 114 7.87 -8.49 0.44
C LYS A 114 9.36 -8.15 0.51
N ALA A 115 9.72 -6.86 0.48
CA ALA A 115 11.09 -6.42 0.59
C ALA A 115 11.65 -6.49 2.02
N VAL A 116 10.76 -6.57 3.03
CA VAL A 116 11.08 -6.42 4.45
C VAL A 116 10.35 -7.42 5.37
N ALA A 117 9.37 -8.17 4.85
CA ALA A 117 8.62 -9.20 5.56
C ALA A 117 8.63 -10.53 4.79
N GLU A 118 8.30 -11.59 5.50
CA GLU A 118 8.25 -12.96 4.97
C GLU A 118 6.89 -13.24 4.31
N ASP A 119 6.93 -13.72 3.07
CA ASP A 119 5.73 -14.20 2.37
C ASP A 119 5.37 -15.59 2.88
N VAL A 120 4.20 -15.72 3.50
CA VAL A 120 3.69 -17.00 4.01
C VAL A 120 2.40 -17.41 3.31
N SER A 121 2.19 -16.93 2.08
CA SER A 121 0.99 -17.21 1.29
C SER A 121 0.90 -18.65 0.81
N SER A 122 -0.33 -19.16 0.73
CA SER A 122 -0.65 -20.43 0.09
C SER A 122 -0.80 -20.29 -1.43
N PRO A 123 -0.75 -21.41 -2.20
CA PRO A 123 -1.07 -21.39 -3.62
C PRO A 123 -2.46 -20.80 -3.91
N PRO A 124 -2.66 -20.13 -5.06
CA PRO A 124 -1.72 -20.01 -6.19
C PRO A 124 -0.69 -18.88 -6.02
N VAL A 125 -0.75 -18.09 -4.95
CA VAL A 125 0.12 -16.91 -4.75
C VAL A 125 1.49 -17.34 -4.23
N GLY A 126 1.52 -18.13 -3.16
CA GLY A 126 2.74 -18.63 -2.55
C GLY A 126 2.83 -20.15 -2.59
N THR A 127 3.64 -20.71 -1.69
CA THR A 127 3.95 -22.16 -1.66
C THR A 127 3.81 -22.78 -0.27
N VAL A 128 3.22 -22.06 0.69
CA VAL A 128 2.94 -22.58 2.02
C VAL A 128 1.70 -23.49 1.98
N LEU A 129 1.83 -24.71 2.50
CA LEU A 129 0.73 -25.68 2.53
C LEU A 129 0.25 -25.98 3.95
N THR A 130 1.07 -25.70 4.97
CA THR A 130 0.80 -26.05 6.36
C THR A 130 1.23 -24.93 7.31
N ILE A 131 0.67 -24.90 8.51
CA ILE A 131 1.16 -24.04 9.61
C ILE A 131 2.63 -24.32 9.90
N SER A 132 3.05 -25.58 9.86
CA SER A 132 4.46 -25.95 10.03
C SER A 132 5.39 -25.25 9.01
N ASP A 133 4.96 -25.11 7.75
CA ASP A 133 5.70 -24.37 6.73
C ASP A 133 5.79 -22.88 7.06
N VAL A 134 4.70 -22.28 7.55
CA VAL A 134 4.69 -20.88 8.04
C VAL A 134 5.73 -20.70 9.15
N LEU A 135 5.66 -21.52 10.20
CA LEU A 135 6.59 -21.42 11.34
C LEU A 135 8.04 -21.63 10.90
N LYS A 136 8.29 -22.50 9.92
CA LYS A 136 9.64 -22.71 9.35
C LYS A 136 10.17 -21.46 8.66
N ARG A 137 9.36 -20.79 7.82
CA ARG A 137 9.74 -19.53 7.17
C ARG A 137 9.99 -18.41 8.18
N LEU A 138 9.12 -18.29 9.17
CA LEU A 138 9.29 -17.30 10.24
C LEU A 138 10.56 -17.56 11.08
N ARG A 139 10.95 -18.81 11.33
CA ARG A 139 12.22 -19.15 12.00
C ARG A 139 13.43 -18.74 11.17
N GLN A 140 13.40 -18.97 9.86
CA GLN A 140 14.46 -18.47 8.98
C GLN A 140 14.53 -16.94 9.04
N ARG A 141 13.40 -16.26 8.92
CA ARG A 141 13.32 -14.80 9.01
C ARG A 141 13.86 -14.28 10.35
N ALA A 142 13.49 -14.92 11.45
CA ALA A 142 13.98 -14.56 12.79
C ALA A 142 15.51 -14.68 12.89
N SER A 143 16.12 -15.71 12.29
CA SER A 143 17.59 -15.88 12.32
C SER A 143 18.38 -14.78 11.60
N GLU A 144 17.73 -14.03 10.70
CA GLU A 144 18.31 -12.92 9.96
C GLU A 144 17.92 -11.55 10.54
N THR A 145 17.04 -11.54 11.55
CA THR A 145 16.48 -10.33 12.15
C THR A 145 17.30 -9.95 13.39
N PRO A 146 17.73 -8.67 13.56
CA PRO A 146 18.45 -8.25 14.76
C PRO A 146 17.62 -8.50 16.04
N PRO A 147 18.24 -8.97 17.14
CA PRO A 147 17.52 -9.31 18.38
C PRO A 147 16.56 -8.20 18.84
N GLY A 148 15.30 -8.58 19.09
CA GLY A 148 14.24 -7.67 19.53
C GLY A 148 13.56 -6.86 18.42
N GLU A 149 14.04 -6.89 17.17
CA GLU A 149 13.28 -6.36 16.02
C GLU A 149 12.12 -7.29 15.63
N TRP A 150 11.08 -6.71 15.04
CA TRP A 150 9.89 -7.42 14.58
C TRP A 150 10.19 -8.44 13.48
N VAL A 151 9.65 -9.65 13.65
CA VAL A 151 9.54 -10.66 12.60
C VAL A 151 8.12 -10.62 12.05
N ILE A 152 8.01 -10.33 10.76
CA ILE A 152 6.71 -10.07 10.11
C ILE A 152 6.50 -11.12 9.04
N GLY A 153 5.34 -11.78 9.09
CA GLY A 153 4.79 -12.59 8.01
C GLY A 153 3.57 -11.91 7.38
N TYR A 154 3.31 -12.15 6.10
CA TYR A 154 2.08 -11.70 5.44
C TYR A 154 1.53 -12.75 4.49
N GLY A 155 0.22 -12.67 4.24
CA GLY A 155 -0.47 -13.56 3.29
C GLY A 155 -0.93 -14.88 3.87
N PHE A 156 -0.87 -15.04 5.20
CA PHE A 156 -1.40 -16.24 5.86
C PHE A 156 -2.90 -16.37 5.59
N ASP A 157 -3.36 -17.57 5.24
CA ASP A 157 -4.76 -17.88 5.01
C ASP A 157 -5.09 -19.19 5.73
N ASP A 158 -5.87 -19.09 6.80
CA ASP A 158 -6.24 -20.24 7.62
C ASP A 158 -7.09 -21.26 6.85
N SER A 159 -7.84 -20.81 5.83
CA SER A 159 -8.69 -21.66 5.02
C SER A 159 -7.94 -22.48 3.98
N LEU A 160 -6.72 -22.07 3.62
CA LEU A 160 -5.89 -22.70 2.58
C LEU A 160 -4.75 -23.58 3.11
N VAL A 161 -4.35 -23.41 4.37
CA VAL A 161 -3.44 -24.36 5.03
C VAL A 161 -4.16 -25.66 5.37
N ALA A 162 -3.43 -26.78 5.35
CA ALA A 162 -4.00 -28.11 5.56
C ALA A 162 -4.70 -28.28 6.93
N GLU A 163 -4.29 -27.50 7.93
CA GLU A 163 -4.87 -27.55 9.27
C GLU A 163 -6.24 -26.85 9.37
N HIS A 164 -6.63 -26.03 8.39
CA HIS A 164 -7.90 -25.28 8.37
C HIS A 164 -8.19 -24.50 9.67
N ARG A 165 -7.17 -23.83 10.21
CA ARG A 165 -7.26 -23.03 11.44
C ARG A 165 -6.18 -21.96 11.48
N PHE A 166 -6.36 -21.00 12.38
CA PHE A 166 -5.31 -20.05 12.74
C PHE A 166 -4.17 -20.74 13.50
N MET A 167 -2.98 -20.14 13.40
CA MET A 167 -1.88 -20.41 14.31
C MET A 167 -2.22 -19.93 15.72
N THR A 168 -1.65 -20.58 16.74
CA THR A 168 -1.76 -20.08 18.11
C THR A 168 -0.55 -19.23 18.49
N ARG A 169 -0.73 -18.38 19.50
CA ARG A 169 0.34 -17.62 20.16
C ARG A 169 1.51 -18.53 20.59
N GLU A 170 1.22 -19.68 21.16
CA GLU A 170 2.21 -20.66 21.63
C GLU A 170 2.99 -21.29 20.46
N GLU A 171 2.33 -21.56 19.33
CA GLU A 171 3.01 -22.03 18.12
C GLU A 171 4.02 -20.99 17.61
N LEU A 172 3.65 -19.70 17.63
CA LEU A 172 4.57 -18.61 17.29
C LEU A 172 5.69 -18.43 18.33
N ASP A 173 5.45 -18.70 19.62
CA ASP A 173 6.53 -18.67 20.63
C ASP A 173 7.60 -19.75 20.37
N THR A 174 7.28 -20.83 19.65
CA THR A 174 8.29 -21.81 19.18
C THR A 174 9.18 -21.29 18.06
N VAL A 175 8.85 -20.15 17.45
CA VAL A 175 9.69 -19.44 16.48
C VAL A 175 10.69 -18.56 17.22
N SER A 176 10.21 -17.75 18.16
CA SER A 176 11.05 -16.93 19.03
C SER A 176 10.25 -16.39 20.22
N THR A 177 10.91 -16.32 21.38
CA THR A 177 10.43 -15.59 22.56
C THR A 177 11.10 -14.22 22.74
N GLU A 178 12.14 -13.93 21.94
CA GLU A 178 12.91 -12.67 22.01
C GLU A 178 12.42 -11.64 20.99
N HIS A 179 12.00 -12.09 19.81
CA HIS A 179 11.42 -11.25 18.76
C HIS A 179 9.90 -11.14 18.92
N PRO A 180 9.33 -9.92 18.83
CA PRO A 180 7.90 -9.78 18.61
C PRO A 180 7.56 -10.27 17.20
N ILE A 181 6.55 -11.12 17.08
CA ILE A 181 6.10 -11.70 15.81
C ILE A 181 4.70 -11.21 15.49
N PHE A 182 4.52 -10.75 14.25
CA PHE A 182 3.24 -10.33 13.70
C PHE A 182 3.00 -11.02 12.36
N VAL A 183 1.95 -11.83 12.25
CA VAL A 183 1.58 -12.47 10.98
C VAL A 183 0.26 -11.89 10.49
N LEU A 184 0.34 -11.13 9.40
CA LEU A 184 -0.83 -10.54 8.74
C LEU A 184 -1.57 -11.59 7.91
N HIS A 185 -2.87 -11.72 8.15
CA HIS A 185 -3.74 -12.53 7.34
C HIS A 185 -3.92 -11.95 5.93
N VAL A 186 -4.18 -12.79 4.92
CA VAL A 186 -4.30 -12.39 3.51
C VAL A 186 -5.39 -11.33 3.27
N SER A 187 -6.43 -11.30 4.10
CA SER A 187 -7.48 -10.27 4.02
C SER A 187 -7.01 -8.89 4.51
N ALA A 188 -5.88 -8.81 5.23
CA ALA A 188 -5.41 -7.62 5.93
C ALA A 188 -6.36 -7.08 7.03
N HIS A 189 -7.36 -7.88 7.45
CA HIS A 189 -8.33 -7.55 8.51
C HIS A 189 -8.01 -8.23 9.86
N MET A 190 -6.95 -9.04 9.94
CA MET A 190 -6.61 -9.75 11.16
C MET A 190 -5.15 -10.14 11.18
N ALA A 191 -4.64 -10.41 12.38
CA ALA A 191 -3.28 -10.88 12.57
C ALA A 191 -3.18 -11.85 13.75
N VAL A 192 -2.18 -12.74 13.68
CA VAL A 192 -1.77 -13.58 14.81
C VAL A 192 -0.44 -13.09 15.35
N ILE A 193 -0.33 -12.98 16.67
CA ILE A 193 0.85 -12.47 17.37
C ILE A 193 1.37 -13.43 18.45
N ASN A 194 2.68 -13.39 18.73
CA ASN A 194 3.29 -14.19 19.80
C ASN A 194 3.24 -13.47 21.16
N THR A 195 3.68 -14.15 22.22
CA THR A 195 3.69 -13.59 23.58
C THR A 195 4.55 -12.34 23.69
N ARG A 196 5.67 -12.28 22.96
CA ARG A 196 6.56 -11.11 22.96
C ARG A 196 5.88 -9.89 22.33
N ALA A 197 5.20 -10.06 21.20
CA ALA A 197 4.43 -9.00 20.55
C ALA A 197 3.26 -8.53 21.42
N GLN A 198 2.56 -9.45 22.07
CA GLN A 198 1.51 -9.14 23.04
C GLN A 198 2.04 -8.22 24.17
N ALA A 199 3.19 -8.58 24.76
CA ALA A 199 3.81 -7.78 25.82
C ALA A 199 4.27 -6.40 25.34
N VAL A 200 4.81 -6.30 24.11
CA VAL A 200 5.20 -5.00 23.50
C VAL A 200 3.98 -4.13 23.23
N ALA A 201 2.87 -4.73 22.81
CA ALA A 201 1.61 -4.04 22.56
C ALA A 201 0.86 -3.64 23.85
N GLY A 202 1.26 -4.17 25.01
CA GLY A 202 0.59 -3.92 26.28
C GLY A 202 -0.79 -4.59 26.37
N ILE A 203 -1.00 -5.70 25.67
CA ILE A 203 -2.24 -6.47 25.72
C ILE A 203 -2.16 -7.48 26.87
N ASP A 204 -3.11 -7.40 27.79
CA ASP A 204 -3.23 -8.29 28.95
C ASP A 204 -4.64 -8.90 29.06
N GLN A 205 -4.91 -9.59 30.18
CA GLN A 205 -6.20 -10.24 30.42
C GLN A 205 -7.34 -9.23 30.62
N ASP A 206 -7.03 -8.02 31.11
CA ASP A 206 -8.01 -6.97 31.38
C ASP A 206 -8.24 -6.06 30.17
N THR A 207 -7.49 -6.26 29.09
CA THR A 207 -7.64 -5.50 27.85
C THR A 207 -8.98 -5.83 27.21
N VAL A 208 -9.80 -4.77 27.05
CA VAL A 208 -11.13 -4.82 26.45
C VAL A 208 -11.05 -4.74 24.93
N ASP A 209 -12.04 -5.35 24.27
CA ASP A 209 -12.21 -5.24 22.83
C ASP A 209 -12.43 -3.77 22.40
N PRO A 210 -11.74 -3.29 21.35
CA PRO A 210 -12.00 -1.98 20.79
C PRO A 210 -13.32 -1.97 20.00
N GLU A 211 -13.86 -0.76 19.76
CA GLU A 211 -15.03 -0.62 18.88
C GLU A 211 -14.71 -1.18 17.48
N GLY A 212 -15.55 -2.10 17.00
CA GLY A 212 -15.41 -2.72 15.69
C GLY A 212 -14.23 -3.71 15.58
N GLY A 213 -13.71 -4.24 16.69
CA GLY A 213 -12.66 -5.25 16.69
C GLY A 213 -12.75 -6.20 17.87
N GLU A 214 -11.98 -7.28 17.81
CA GLU A 214 -12.02 -8.35 18.82
C GLU A 214 -10.63 -8.91 19.14
N ILE A 215 -10.36 -9.06 20.43
CA ILE A 215 -9.20 -9.77 20.97
C ILE A 215 -9.66 -11.20 21.28
N VAL A 216 -9.35 -12.15 20.40
CA VAL A 216 -9.94 -13.49 20.44
C VAL A 216 -9.41 -14.28 21.63
N ARG A 217 -10.33 -14.72 22.50
CA ARG A 217 -10.07 -15.57 23.67
C ARG A 217 -10.65 -16.96 23.47
N ASN A 218 -9.95 -17.98 23.97
CA ASN A 218 -10.42 -19.36 23.93
C ASN A 218 -11.50 -19.62 25.01
N ALA A 219 -12.00 -20.86 25.08
CA ALA A 219 -13.00 -21.26 26.08
C ALA A 219 -12.54 -21.17 27.55
N ALA A 220 -11.23 -21.05 27.79
CA ALA A 220 -10.63 -20.81 29.11
C ALA A 220 -10.40 -19.31 29.40
N ASP A 221 -10.90 -18.42 28.55
CA ASP A 221 -10.73 -16.96 28.61
C ASP A 221 -9.27 -16.49 28.39
N GLU A 222 -8.45 -17.33 27.76
CA GLU A 222 -7.05 -17.03 27.47
C GLU A 222 -6.90 -16.45 26.06
N PHE A 223 -6.06 -15.42 25.91
CA PHE A 223 -5.78 -14.80 24.62
C PHE A 223 -5.08 -15.78 23.67
N THR A 224 -5.69 -16.00 22.51
CA THR A 224 -5.23 -16.96 21.49
C THR A 224 -4.04 -16.47 20.66
N GLY A 225 -3.77 -15.16 20.67
CA GLY A 225 -2.87 -14.50 19.72
C GLY A 225 -3.58 -13.85 18.53
N LEU A 226 -4.85 -14.17 18.27
CA LEU A 226 -5.61 -13.65 17.14
C LEU A 226 -6.29 -12.32 17.48
N LEU A 227 -6.06 -11.32 16.62
CA LEU A 227 -6.65 -10.00 16.70
C LEU A 227 -7.46 -9.75 15.42
N LEU A 228 -8.74 -9.38 15.57
CA LEU A 228 -9.67 -9.13 14.46
C LEU A 228 -9.97 -7.64 14.32
N GLU A 229 -10.06 -7.19 13.07
CA GLU A 229 -10.45 -5.84 12.67
C GLU A 229 -9.65 -4.75 13.40
N THR A 230 -10.30 -3.78 14.05
CA THR A 230 -9.61 -2.66 14.69
C THR A 230 -8.69 -3.08 15.84
N ALA A 231 -8.82 -4.31 16.37
CA ALA A 231 -7.95 -4.83 17.44
C ALA A 231 -6.51 -5.07 16.98
N HIS A 232 -6.27 -5.33 15.69
CA HIS A 232 -4.90 -5.56 15.19
C HIS A 232 -4.19 -4.25 14.80
N ASP A 233 -4.91 -3.13 14.65
CA ASP A 233 -4.37 -1.86 14.13
C ASP A 233 -3.18 -1.34 14.98
N PRO A 234 -3.26 -1.25 16.33
CA PRO A 234 -2.14 -0.74 17.12
C PRO A 234 -0.88 -1.60 16.99
N VAL A 235 -1.06 -2.92 16.92
CA VAL A 235 0.08 -3.86 16.80
C VAL A 235 0.68 -3.82 15.40
N ARG A 236 -0.15 -3.68 14.36
CA ARG A 236 0.30 -3.45 12.98
C ARG A 236 1.13 -2.18 12.91
N ASP A 237 0.66 -1.09 13.50
CA ASP A 237 1.36 0.21 13.44
C ASP A 237 2.74 0.14 14.11
N MET A 238 2.87 -0.61 15.22
CA MET A 238 4.17 -0.90 15.84
C MET A 238 5.05 -1.80 14.98
N ALA A 239 4.49 -2.85 14.38
CA ALA A 239 5.23 -3.78 13.53
C ALA A 239 5.72 -3.11 12.24
N PHE A 240 4.94 -2.17 11.69
CA PHE A 240 5.23 -1.48 10.43
C PHE A 240 5.91 -0.12 10.63
N ASP A 241 6.36 0.21 11.85
CA ASP A 241 7.19 1.39 12.12
C ASP A 241 8.63 1.17 11.61
N PHE A 242 8.74 1.13 10.29
CA PHE A 242 9.99 0.88 9.60
C PHE A 242 10.89 2.11 9.58
N SER A 243 12.20 1.88 9.61
CA SER A 243 13.17 2.92 9.32
C SER A 243 12.93 3.53 7.93
N ALA A 244 13.36 4.78 7.72
CA ALA A 244 13.22 5.46 6.44
C ALA A 244 13.80 4.65 5.26
N PHE A 245 14.87 3.89 5.50
CA PHE A 245 15.48 3.02 4.48
C PHE A 245 14.59 1.81 4.13
N LYS A 246 14.04 1.11 5.14
CA LYS A 246 13.08 0.01 4.92
C LYS A 246 11.82 0.52 4.20
N ASN A 247 11.30 1.68 4.59
CA ASN A 247 10.16 2.34 3.92
C ASN A 247 10.44 2.68 2.45
N LEU A 248 11.63 3.23 2.14
CA LEU A 248 12.02 3.49 0.76
C LEU A 248 12.08 2.20 -0.07
N LYS A 249 12.61 1.11 0.51
CA LYS A 249 12.69 -0.19 -0.15
C LYS A 249 11.30 -0.76 -0.45
N VAL A 250 10.36 -0.66 0.50
CA VAL A 250 8.95 -1.03 0.31
C VAL A 250 8.37 -0.25 -0.88
N VAL A 251 8.50 1.07 -0.89
CA VAL A 251 7.98 1.91 -2.00
C VAL A 251 8.60 1.52 -3.34
N GLN A 252 9.93 1.37 -3.41
CA GLN A 252 10.62 1.01 -4.66
C GLN A 252 10.18 -0.36 -5.18
N THR A 253 10.10 -1.35 -4.29
CA THR A 253 9.63 -2.69 -4.65
C THR A 253 8.18 -2.66 -5.16
N SER A 254 7.30 -1.85 -4.56
CA SER A 254 5.96 -1.64 -5.13
C SER A 254 5.99 -0.96 -6.49
N VAL A 255 6.78 0.10 -6.67
CA VAL A 255 6.90 0.81 -7.96
C VAL A 255 7.26 -0.17 -9.07
N ASP A 256 8.25 -1.02 -8.83
CA ASP A 256 8.73 -2.02 -9.79
C ASP A 256 7.68 -3.11 -10.05
N ASP A 257 7.03 -3.61 -8.99
CA ASP A 257 5.97 -4.61 -9.11
C ASP A 257 4.82 -4.13 -9.97
N TYR A 258 4.25 -2.98 -9.64
CA TYR A 258 3.12 -2.41 -10.38
C TYR A 258 3.51 -2.09 -11.83
N ALA A 259 4.70 -1.50 -12.06
CA ALA A 259 5.19 -1.22 -13.40
C ALA A 259 5.38 -2.49 -14.24
N SER A 260 5.88 -3.58 -13.65
CA SER A 260 6.08 -4.86 -14.33
C SER A 260 4.78 -5.47 -14.86
N GLN A 261 3.65 -5.13 -14.24
CA GLN A 261 2.31 -5.55 -14.64
C GLN A 261 1.59 -4.52 -15.53
N GLY A 262 2.28 -3.45 -15.94
CA GLY A 262 1.71 -2.39 -16.77
C GLY A 262 0.80 -1.42 -16.01
N VAL A 263 0.81 -1.43 -14.68
CA VAL A 263 0.02 -0.51 -13.85
C VAL A 263 0.71 0.85 -13.77
N THR A 264 0.01 1.87 -14.24
CA THR A 264 0.52 3.26 -14.33
C THR A 264 -0.16 4.21 -13.36
N THR A 265 -1.32 3.83 -12.82
CA THR A 265 -2.04 4.57 -11.78
C THR A 265 -2.42 3.63 -10.65
N VAL A 266 -2.14 4.04 -9.41
CA VAL A 266 -2.34 3.25 -8.20
C VAL A 266 -3.17 4.00 -7.17
N GLN A 267 -3.94 3.24 -6.40
CA GLN A 267 -4.66 3.74 -5.23
C GLN A 267 -3.89 3.43 -3.96
N SER A 268 -3.84 4.40 -3.05
CA SER A 268 -3.42 4.20 -1.66
C SER A 268 -4.66 4.34 -0.78
N GLY A 269 -5.35 3.21 -0.61
CA GLY A 269 -6.61 3.08 0.12
C GLY A 269 -6.43 3.21 1.64
N LYS A 270 -7.27 4.02 2.29
CA LYS A 270 -7.28 4.25 3.74
C LYS A 270 -5.92 4.76 4.26
N ALA A 271 -5.31 5.67 3.52
CA ALA A 271 -4.01 6.22 3.86
C ALA A 271 -4.11 7.15 5.08
N THR A 272 -3.28 6.89 6.09
CA THR A 272 -3.09 7.78 7.23
C THR A 272 -2.18 8.96 6.84
N GLU A 273 -2.07 9.95 7.73
CA GLU A 273 -1.11 11.04 7.57
C GLU A 273 0.35 10.56 7.47
N SER A 274 0.72 9.51 8.22
CA SER A 274 2.07 8.95 8.23
C SER A 274 2.46 8.30 6.90
N PHE A 275 1.48 7.79 6.13
CA PHE A 275 1.70 7.33 4.75
C PHE A 275 1.62 8.47 3.73
N TYR A 276 0.68 9.41 3.89
CA TYR A 276 0.47 10.49 2.93
C TYR A 276 1.71 11.38 2.75
N ARG A 277 2.36 11.77 3.85
CA ARG A 277 3.51 12.69 3.80
C ARG A 277 4.71 12.10 3.02
N PRO A 278 5.17 10.86 3.31
CA PRO A 278 6.21 10.21 2.51
C PRO A 278 5.80 10.00 1.05
N LEU A 279 4.58 9.51 0.77
CA LEU A 279 4.11 9.30 -0.61
C LEU A 279 4.16 10.59 -1.42
N ARG A 280 3.67 11.69 -0.85
CA ARG A 280 3.76 13.02 -1.46
C ARG A 280 5.20 13.42 -1.78
N LEU A 281 6.13 13.23 -0.83
CA LEU A 281 7.53 13.58 -1.05
C LEU A 281 8.16 12.71 -2.15
N LEU A 282 7.94 11.39 -2.10
CA LEU A 282 8.55 10.44 -3.03
C LEU A 282 7.96 10.58 -4.45
N SER A 283 6.67 10.86 -4.59
CA SER A 283 6.06 11.22 -5.88
C SER A 283 6.64 12.52 -6.43
N ARG A 284 6.84 13.55 -5.60
CA ARG A 284 7.46 14.82 -6.02
C ARG A 284 8.92 14.65 -6.44
N LEU A 285 9.65 13.73 -5.81
CA LEU A 285 11.04 13.44 -6.12
C LEU A 285 11.21 12.55 -7.37
N GLY A 286 10.12 12.01 -7.93
CA GLY A 286 10.16 11.08 -9.06
C GLY A 286 10.54 9.64 -8.68
N VAL A 287 10.60 9.33 -7.38
CA VAL A 287 10.84 7.95 -6.91
C VAL A 287 9.64 7.06 -7.25
N ILE A 288 8.42 7.60 -7.10
CA ILE A 288 7.19 6.91 -7.51
C ILE A 288 6.85 7.36 -8.92
N GLN A 289 6.96 6.44 -9.87
CA GLN A 289 6.72 6.73 -11.29
C GLN A 289 5.23 6.71 -11.64
N GLN A 290 4.45 5.85 -10.97
CA GLN A 290 2.99 5.78 -11.11
C GLN A 290 2.31 7.07 -10.64
N ARG A 291 1.11 7.33 -11.15
CA ARG A 291 0.19 8.32 -10.60
C ARG A 291 -0.44 7.74 -9.34
N VAL A 292 -0.33 8.43 -8.21
CA VAL A 292 -0.86 7.95 -6.92
C VAL A 292 -2.13 8.72 -6.58
N VAL A 293 -3.25 8.02 -6.48
CA VAL A 293 -4.49 8.55 -5.93
C VAL A 293 -4.58 8.12 -4.47
N VAL A 294 -4.51 9.07 -3.56
CA VAL A 294 -4.57 8.81 -2.12
C VAL A 294 -6.01 8.90 -1.67
N TRP A 295 -6.54 7.82 -1.08
CA TRP A 295 -7.82 7.84 -0.40
C TRP A 295 -7.58 7.95 1.11
N PRO A 296 -7.69 9.15 1.69
CA PRO A 296 -7.39 9.35 3.10
C PRO A 296 -8.35 8.55 3.98
N ASP A 297 -7.86 8.16 5.15
CA ASP A 297 -8.73 7.81 6.26
C ASP A 297 -9.46 9.06 6.81
N LEU A 298 -10.33 8.83 7.79
CA LEU A 298 -11.15 9.91 8.35
C LEU A 298 -10.32 11.01 9.02
N ASP A 299 -9.22 10.67 9.68
CA ASP A 299 -8.40 11.64 10.42
C ASP A 299 -7.51 12.48 9.50
N LEU A 300 -6.94 11.88 8.46
CA LEU A 300 -6.26 12.62 7.41
C LEU A 300 -7.25 13.51 6.65
N ALA A 301 -8.45 13.01 6.33
CA ALA A 301 -9.48 13.82 5.70
C ALA A 301 -9.88 15.03 6.56
N ARG A 302 -10.08 14.85 7.89
CA ARG A 302 -10.31 15.95 8.86
C ARG A 302 -9.19 16.97 8.85
N SER A 303 -7.94 16.50 8.81
CA SER A 303 -6.77 17.37 8.80
C SER A 303 -6.66 18.16 7.50
N ILE A 304 -7.05 17.56 6.37
CA ILE A 304 -7.11 18.22 5.07
C ILE A 304 -8.25 19.25 5.02
N ASP A 305 -9.45 18.87 5.45
CA ASP A 305 -10.66 19.70 5.48
C ASP A 305 -10.46 20.95 6.36
N ALA A 306 -9.80 20.77 7.51
CA ALA A 306 -9.44 21.87 8.42
C ALA A 306 -8.27 22.73 7.93
N GLY A 307 -7.68 22.44 6.77
CA GLY A 307 -6.53 23.17 6.22
C GLY A 307 -5.22 22.96 6.97
N LYS A 308 -5.14 22.02 7.91
CA LYS A 308 -3.90 21.66 8.63
C LYS A 308 -2.91 20.96 7.70
N ILE A 309 -3.43 20.22 6.73
CA ILE A 309 -2.66 19.53 5.69
C ILE A 309 -3.20 19.98 4.33
N ALA A 310 -2.30 20.37 3.42
CA ALA A 310 -2.73 20.80 2.10
C ALA A 310 -3.24 19.61 1.26
N ARG A 311 -4.45 19.75 0.69
CA ARG A 311 -5.01 18.83 -0.30
C ARG A 311 -4.23 18.91 -1.61
N HIS A 312 -3.25 18.03 -1.82
CA HIS A 312 -2.47 18.04 -3.05
C HIS A 312 -3.27 17.52 -4.25
N GLN A 313 -3.18 18.24 -5.35
CA GLN A 313 -3.71 17.87 -6.66
C GLN A 313 -2.63 18.18 -7.69
N SER A 314 -1.98 17.14 -8.21
CA SER A 314 -0.92 17.22 -9.21
C SER A 314 -1.03 16.04 -10.17
N ASP A 315 -0.30 16.09 -11.28
CA ASP A 315 -0.30 15.01 -12.27
C ASP A 315 0.21 13.67 -11.72
N LYS A 316 1.08 13.69 -10.70
CA LYS A 316 1.69 12.49 -10.11
C LYS A 316 1.05 12.03 -8.81
N LEU A 317 0.45 12.94 -8.04
CA LEU A 317 -0.27 12.59 -6.82
C LEU A 317 -1.48 13.49 -6.62
N SER A 318 -2.61 12.88 -6.32
CA SER A 318 -3.89 13.53 -6.02
C SER A 318 -4.54 12.94 -4.78
N VAL A 319 -5.31 13.76 -4.07
CA VAL A 319 -6.19 13.30 -2.98
C VAL A 319 -7.56 12.98 -3.58
N GLY A 320 -7.94 11.70 -3.56
CA GLY A 320 -9.20 11.17 -4.07
C GLY A 320 -10.31 11.13 -3.02
N ALA A 321 -11.04 10.02 -2.98
CA ALA A 321 -12.19 9.82 -2.11
C ALA A 321 -11.76 9.57 -0.64
N LEU A 322 -12.57 10.02 0.33
CA LEU A 322 -12.46 9.56 1.71
C LEU A 322 -12.81 8.07 1.76
N LYS A 323 -11.90 7.23 2.25
CA LYS A 323 -12.13 5.79 2.43
C LYS A 323 -12.70 5.52 3.82
N LEU A 324 -13.86 4.88 3.87
CA LEU A 324 -14.47 4.38 5.10
C LEU A 324 -14.64 2.86 5.03
N THR A 325 -14.71 2.24 6.20
CA THR A 325 -14.98 0.80 6.38
C THR A 325 -16.31 0.66 7.11
N THR A 326 -17.27 -0.05 6.50
CA THR A 326 -18.62 -0.23 7.08
C THR A 326 -18.81 -1.59 7.72
N ASP A 327 -18.06 -2.60 7.29
CA ASP A 327 -18.00 -3.95 7.87
C ASP A 327 -16.60 -4.56 7.69
N GLY A 328 -16.41 -5.81 8.15
CA GLY A 328 -15.15 -6.52 8.09
C GLY A 328 -14.96 -7.36 6.82
N SER A 329 -14.47 -8.58 7.00
CA SER A 329 -14.12 -9.53 5.95
C SER A 329 -15.00 -10.79 6.02
N ILE A 330 -15.45 -11.27 4.87
CA ILE A 330 -16.17 -12.56 4.80
C ILE A 330 -15.27 -13.70 5.26
N GLN A 331 -13.97 -13.66 4.92
CA GLN A 331 -12.99 -14.66 5.36
C GLN A 331 -12.82 -14.68 6.89
N GLY A 332 -12.91 -13.51 7.54
CA GLY A 332 -12.85 -13.38 8.99
C GLY A 332 -14.17 -13.59 9.73
N TYR A 333 -15.26 -13.89 9.01
CA TYR A 333 -16.62 -13.91 9.55
C TYR A 333 -17.05 -12.57 10.21
N THR A 334 -16.48 -11.46 9.77
CA THR A 334 -16.73 -10.11 10.29
C THR A 334 -17.45 -9.20 9.29
N GLY A 335 -17.77 -9.70 8.10
CA GLY A 335 -18.64 -9.01 7.15
C GLY A 335 -20.11 -9.06 7.60
N TYR A 336 -20.85 -7.97 7.44
CA TYR A 336 -22.19 -7.84 7.99
C TYR A 336 -23.26 -8.28 6.99
N LEU A 337 -23.87 -9.44 7.25
CA LEU A 337 -24.84 -10.12 6.39
C LEU A 337 -26.29 -9.87 6.82
N SER A 338 -27.22 -9.94 5.87
CA SER A 338 -28.66 -9.84 6.16
C SER A 338 -29.22 -11.12 6.79
N ALA A 339 -28.57 -12.25 6.54
CA ALA A 339 -28.87 -13.57 7.09
C ALA A 339 -27.63 -14.16 7.79
N PRO A 340 -27.81 -15.16 8.68
CA PRO A 340 -26.68 -15.83 9.32
C PRO A 340 -25.70 -16.43 8.31
N TYR A 341 -24.42 -16.49 8.68
CA TYR A 341 -23.40 -17.18 7.90
C TYR A 341 -23.79 -18.65 7.66
N HIS A 342 -23.58 -19.15 6.45
CA HIS A 342 -23.92 -20.53 6.09
C HIS A 342 -23.22 -21.57 6.97
N GLN A 343 -21.96 -21.29 7.33
CA GLN A 343 -21.19 -22.01 8.33
C GLN A 343 -20.63 -20.98 9.29
N THR A 344 -20.80 -21.18 10.58
CA THR A 344 -20.21 -20.32 11.60
C THR A 344 -19.01 -21.04 12.22
N PRO A 345 -17.93 -20.32 12.59
CA PRO A 345 -16.90 -20.89 13.44
C PRO A 345 -17.55 -21.52 14.68
N SER A 346 -17.01 -22.64 15.18
CA SER A 346 -17.63 -23.46 16.23
C SER A 346 -17.99 -22.73 17.53
N GLU A 347 -17.40 -21.55 17.72
CA GLU A 347 -17.52 -20.70 18.91
C GLU A 347 -18.57 -19.58 18.75
N ARG A 348 -19.13 -19.39 17.54
CA ARG A 348 -20.16 -18.38 17.26
C ARG A 348 -21.56 -19.01 17.26
N ALA A 349 -22.56 -18.21 17.65
CA ALA A 349 -23.96 -18.61 17.60
C ALA A 349 -24.40 -18.91 16.15
N THR A 350 -25.36 -19.82 15.97
CA THR A 350 -25.83 -20.23 14.63
C THR A 350 -26.57 -19.13 13.87
N ASP A 351 -27.00 -18.08 14.56
CA ASP A 351 -27.62 -16.87 14.00
C ASP A 351 -26.62 -15.73 13.75
N PHE A 352 -25.32 -15.99 13.93
CA PHE A 352 -24.26 -15.01 13.72
C PHE A 352 -24.17 -14.57 12.25
N ARG A 353 -24.13 -13.25 12.05
CA ARG A 353 -24.18 -12.60 10.73
C ARG A 353 -23.07 -11.56 10.55
N GLY A 354 -22.05 -11.59 11.40
CA GLY A 354 -21.07 -10.50 11.53
C GLY A 354 -21.71 -9.23 12.09
N ASP A 355 -20.90 -8.18 12.19
CA ASP A 355 -21.31 -6.90 12.76
C ASP A 355 -20.82 -5.74 11.88
N PRO A 356 -21.61 -4.66 11.76
CA PRO A 356 -21.12 -3.47 11.11
C PRO A 356 -20.07 -2.79 11.99
N VAL A 357 -19.06 -2.17 11.38
CA VAL A 357 -18.04 -1.39 12.10
C VAL A 357 -18.65 -0.18 12.80
N MET A 358 -19.74 0.37 12.26
CA MET A 358 -20.53 1.43 12.89
C MET A 358 -22.01 1.29 12.58
N LYS A 359 -22.87 1.84 13.44
CA LYS A 359 -24.32 1.81 13.24
C LYS A 359 -24.72 2.57 11.96
N ALA A 360 -25.79 2.11 11.31
CA ALA A 360 -26.29 2.70 10.06
C ALA A 360 -26.59 4.21 10.18
N ASP A 361 -27.21 4.65 11.29
CA ASP A 361 -27.51 6.06 11.52
C ASP A 361 -26.24 6.91 11.67
N GLN A 362 -25.18 6.36 12.26
CA GLN A 362 -23.87 6.98 12.34
C GLN A 362 -23.20 7.06 10.97
N LEU A 363 -23.27 5.99 10.17
CA LEU A 363 -22.77 5.98 8.80
C LEU A 363 -23.50 7.02 7.94
N SER A 364 -24.83 7.08 7.95
CA SER A 364 -25.60 8.05 7.17
C SER A 364 -25.26 9.50 7.55
N ARG A 365 -25.06 9.78 8.85
CA ARG A 365 -24.60 11.10 9.31
C ARG A 365 -23.21 11.44 8.78
N LEU A 366 -22.28 10.49 8.86
CA LEU A 366 -20.91 10.68 8.39
C LEU A 366 -20.87 10.90 6.87
N VAL A 367 -21.57 10.07 6.09
CA VAL A 367 -21.68 10.23 4.64
C VAL A 367 -22.28 11.58 4.27
N SER A 368 -23.38 11.97 4.90
CA SER A 368 -24.04 13.26 4.65
C SER A 368 -23.13 14.44 4.96
N GLU A 369 -22.42 14.40 6.09
CA GLU A 369 -21.47 15.43 6.47
C GLU A 369 -20.38 15.61 5.39
N TRP A 370 -19.66 14.54 5.06
CA TRP A 370 -18.53 14.62 4.14
C TRP A 370 -18.94 14.88 2.69
N HIS A 371 -20.04 14.29 2.25
CA HIS A 371 -20.56 14.54 0.92
C HIS A 371 -21.00 16.00 0.74
N SER A 372 -21.65 16.59 1.74
CA SER A 372 -22.04 18.01 1.71
C SER A 372 -20.86 18.98 1.64
N LYS A 373 -19.67 18.54 2.10
CA LYS A 373 -18.39 19.26 1.98
C LYS A 373 -17.69 19.06 0.62
N GLY A 374 -18.30 18.34 -0.31
CA GLY A 374 -17.75 18.08 -1.65
C GLY A 374 -16.72 16.95 -1.70
N TRP A 375 -16.67 16.09 -0.67
CA TRP A 375 -15.87 14.88 -0.72
C TRP A 375 -16.62 13.77 -1.47
N GLN A 376 -15.90 13.06 -2.35
CA GLN A 376 -16.29 11.73 -2.78
C GLN A 376 -15.98 10.75 -1.65
N LEU A 377 -16.80 9.72 -1.49
CA LEU A 377 -16.60 8.65 -0.52
C LEU A 377 -16.40 7.32 -1.23
N ALA A 378 -15.50 6.50 -0.68
CA ALA A 378 -15.33 5.10 -1.04
C ALA A 378 -15.63 4.27 0.21
N LEU A 379 -16.71 3.49 0.17
CA LEU A 379 -17.15 2.69 1.31
C LEU A 379 -16.75 1.23 1.05
N HIS A 380 -15.98 0.63 1.97
CA HIS A 380 -15.78 -0.81 2.00
C HIS A 380 -17.02 -1.46 2.60
N ALA A 381 -17.68 -2.34 1.84
CA ALA A 381 -18.81 -3.15 2.26
C ALA A 381 -18.67 -4.54 1.60
N ASN A 382 -18.52 -5.59 2.41
CA ASN A 382 -18.39 -6.96 1.93
C ASN A 382 -19.72 -7.73 2.05
N GLY A 383 -20.38 -7.61 3.20
CA GLY A 383 -21.66 -8.24 3.46
C GLY A 383 -22.82 -7.48 2.83
N ASP A 384 -23.88 -8.22 2.47
CA ASP A 384 -25.05 -7.66 1.78
C ASP A 384 -25.82 -6.66 2.65
N ALA A 385 -25.94 -6.91 3.96
CA ALA A 385 -26.54 -5.93 4.87
C ALA A 385 -25.68 -4.67 5.05
N ALA A 386 -24.36 -4.75 4.87
CA ALA A 386 -23.50 -3.57 4.84
C ALA A 386 -23.72 -2.74 3.57
N ILE A 387 -23.94 -3.39 2.43
CA ILE A 387 -24.22 -2.75 1.13
C ILE A 387 -25.60 -2.09 1.10
N ASP A 388 -26.60 -2.68 1.76
CA ASP A 388 -27.97 -2.14 1.83
C ASP A 388 -28.09 -0.86 2.69
N ASN A 389 -27.14 -0.63 3.62
CA ASN A 389 -27.08 0.56 4.48
C ASN A 389 -26.57 1.80 3.74
#